data_AF-A0A1H3UT46-F1
#
_entry.id   AF-A0A1H3UT46-F1
#
_cell.length_a   1.000
_cell.length_b   1.000
_cell.length_c   1.000
_cell.angle_alpha   90.00
_cell.angle_beta   90.00
_cell.angle_gamma   90.00
#
_symmetry.space_group_name_H-M   'P 1'
#
loop_
_entity.id
_entity.type
_entity.pdbx_description
1 polymer ?
#
loop_
_entity_poly.entity_id
_entity_poly.type
_entity_poly.pdbx_seq_one_letter_code
_entity_poly.pdbx_strand_id
1 'polypeptide(L)' 'MKSIGIILIAVGVIGILLSFLMFGDIGIAAFIGALSALLSGIGFLQVNKVLTQQVKAGNE' A
#
# COMPACT_ATOMS: atom_id res chain seq x y z
N MET A 1 -1.02 2.52 12.28
CA MET A 1 -0.74 1.95 10.93
C MET A 1 -1.09 2.90 9.78
N LYS A 2 -1.78 4.01 10.04
CA LYS A 2 -2.20 5.00 9.04
C LYS A 2 -1.04 5.60 8.21
N SER A 3 0.05 6.04 8.84
CA SER A 3 1.20 6.61 8.12
C SER A 3 1.91 5.62 7.20
N ILE A 4 2.06 4.36 7.64
CA ILE A 4 2.63 3.28 6.84
C ILE A 4 1.78 3.00 5.60
N GLY A 5 0.44 2.97 5.74
CA GLY A 5 -0.47 2.82 4.61
C GLY A 5 -0.34 3.95 3.58
N ILE A 6 -0.28 5.21 4.03
CA ILE A 6 -0.07 6.38 3.14
C ILE A 6 1.27 6.28 2.39
N ILE A 7 2.36 5.94 3.09
CA ILE A 7 3.69 5.85 2.48
C ILE A 7 3.73 4.73 1.45
N LEU A 8 3.13 3.58 1.73
CA LEU A 8 3.11 2.44 0.81
C LEU A 8 2.29 2.73 -0.46
N ILE A 9 1.19 3.47 -0.33
CA ILE A 9 0.42 3.95 -1.48
C ILE A 9 1.26 4.93 -2.32
N ALA A 10 1.93 5.90 -1.69
CA ALA A 10 2.78 6.85 -2.39
C ALA A 10 3.92 6.14 -3.15
N VAL A 11 4.60 5.19 -2.50
CA VAL A 11 5.64 4.36 -3.11
C VAL A 11 5.08 3.51 -4.24
N GLY A 12 3.90 2.92 -4.09
CA GLY A 12 3.24 2.15 -5.16
C GLY A 12 2.92 3.00 -6.39
N VAL A 13 2.37 4.20 -6.21
CA VAL A 13 2.05 5.10 -7.33
C VAL A 13 3.32 5.55 -8.06
N ILE A 14 4.36 5.93 -7.32
CA ILE A 14 5.66 6.32 -7.90
C ILE A 14 6.31 5.10 -8.60
N GLY A 15 6.24 3.92 -7.99
CA GLY A 15 6.77 2.67 -8.53
C GLY A 15 6.11 2.28 -9.85
N ILE A 16 4.79 2.47 -9.99
CA ILE A 16 4.08 2.24 -11.27
C ILE A 16 4.60 3.20 -12.35
N LEU A 17 4.74 4.50 -12.03
CA LEU A 17 5.28 5.47 -12.98
C LEU A 17 6.72 5.11 -13.42
N LEU A 18 7.56 4.69 -12.49
CA LEU A 18 8.93 4.27 -12.77
C LEU A 18 8.98 2.96 -13.57
N SER A 19 8.04 2.05 -13.36
CA SER A 19 7.98 0.80 -14.12
C SER A 19 7.70 1.00 -15.61
N PHE A 20 7.03 2.08 -16.00
CA PHE A 20 6.88 2.45 -17.42
C PHE A 20 8.17 2.99 -18.06
N LEU A 21 9.13 3.45 -17.27
CA LEU A 21 10.44 3.89 -17.76
C LEU A 21 11.41 2.71 -18.00
N MET A 22 11.13 1.55 -17.40
CA MET A 22 11.97 0.35 -17.49
C MET A 22 11.41 -0.62 -18.53
N PHE A 23 12.27 -1.21 -19.37
CA PHE A 23 11.87 -2.09 -20.48
C PHE A 23 12.21 -3.57 -20.17
N GLY A 24 11.34 -4.48 -20.63
CA GLY A 24 11.52 -5.93 -20.45
C GLY A 24 11.09 -6.44 -19.08
N ASP A 25 11.68 -7.56 -18.64
CA ASP A 25 11.29 -8.27 -17.41
C ASP A 25 11.41 -7.42 -16.14
N ILE A 26 12.34 -6.46 -16.12
CA ILE A 26 12.55 -5.56 -14.98
C ILE A 26 11.36 -4.61 -14.82
N GLY A 27 10.78 -4.11 -15.91
CA GLY A 27 9.59 -3.26 -15.87
C GLY A 27 8.38 -4.02 -15.31
N ILE A 28 8.21 -5.27 -15.73
CA ILE A 28 7.12 -6.14 -15.24
C ILE A 28 7.31 -6.46 -13.76
N ALA A 29 8.54 -6.80 -13.33
CA ALA A 29 8.85 -7.06 -11.93
C ALA A 29 8.61 -5.81 -11.05
N ALA A 30 9.04 -4.63 -11.52
CA ALA A 30 8.78 -3.36 -10.85
C ALA A 30 7.28 -3.04 -10.76
N PHE A 31 6.52 -3.33 -11.81
CA PHE A 31 5.07 -3.14 -11.84
C PHE A 31 4.35 -4.05 -10.85
N ILE A 32 4.71 -5.33 -10.80
CA ILE A 32 4.16 -6.30 -9.82
C ILE A 32 4.52 -5.88 -8.38
N GLY A 33 5.76 -5.44 -8.16
CA GLY A 33 6.21 -4.91 -6.87
C GLY A 33 5.43 -3.67 -6.45
N ALA A 34 5.22 -2.73 -7.37
CA ALA A 34 4.48 -1.51 -7.14
C ALA A 34 2.99 -1.78 -6.84
N LEU A 35 2.36 -2.70 -7.58
CA LEU A 35 1.00 -3.17 -7.29
C LEU A 35 0.89 -3.83 -5.92
N SER A 36 1.86 -4.66 -5.53
CA SER A 36 1.89 -5.31 -4.22
C SER A 36 1.99 -4.29 -3.08
N ALA A 37 2.82 -3.26 -3.24
CA ALA A 37 2.93 -2.15 -2.30
C ALA A 37 1.62 -1.34 -2.18
N LEU A 38 0.95 -1.11 -3.31
CA LEU A 38 -0.30 -0.35 -3.37
C LEU A 38 -1.46 -1.11 -2.68
N LEU A 39 -1.61 -2.41 -2.97
CA LEU A 39 -2.60 -3.26 -2.31
C LEU A 39 -2.33 -3.40 -0.81
N SER A 40 -1.06 -3.58 -0.42
CA SER A 40 -0.67 -3.64 0.99
C SER A 40 -0.98 -2.32 1.72
N GLY A 41 -0.73 -1.17 1.08
CA GLY A 41 -1.02 0.15 1.65
C GLY A 41 -2.51 0.37 1.92
N ILE A 42 -3.37 -0.05 1.00
CA ILE A 42 -4.83 -0.04 1.18
C ILE A 42 -5.25 -0.96 2.34
N GLY A 43 -4.69 -2.17 2.41
CA GLY A 43 -4.95 -3.12 3.50
C GLY A 43 -4.58 -2.56 4.88
N PHE A 44 -3.43 -1.90 5.00
CA PHE A 44 -3.00 -1.24 6.24
C PHE A 44 -3.95 -0.12 6.69
N LEU A 45 -4.52 0.63 5.75
CA LEU A 45 -5.53 1.66 6.03
C LEU A 45 -6.84 1.05 6.53
N GLN A 46 -7.28 -0.07 5.94
CA GLN A 46 -8.50 -0.77 6.35
C GLN A 46 -8.36 -1.42 7.73
N VAL A 47 -7.24 -2.10 8.00
CA VAL A 47 -6.93 -2.70 9.31
C VAL A 47 -6.86 -1.64 10.40
N ASN A 48 -6.28 -0.47 10.12
CA ASN A 48 -6.25 0.62 11.08
C ASN A 48 -7.67 1.09 11.46
N LYS A 49 -8.62 1.11 10.52
CA LYS A 49 -10.01 1.49 10.77
C LYS A 49 -10.72 0.44 11.65
N VAL A 50 -10.51 -0.84 11.37
CA VAL A 50 -11.10 -1.95 12.14
C VAL A 50 -10.54 -1.98 13.57
N LEU A 51 -9.22 -1.85 13.74
CA LEU A 51 -8.59 -1.83 15.06
C LEU A 51 -9.04 -0.63 15.90
N THR A 52 -9.15 0.57 15.31
CA THR A 52 -9.69 1.74 16.03
C THR A 52 -11.13 1.52 16.49
N GLN A 53 -11.96 0.81 15.72
CA GLN A 53 -13.35 0.51 16.10
C GLN A 53 -13.44 -0.53 17.21
N GLN A 54 -12.61 -1.57 17.17
CA GLN A 54 -12.54 -2.61 18.20
C GLN A 54 -12.05 -2.05 19.55
N VAL A 55 -11.07 -1.15 19.55
CA VAL A 55 -10.62 -0.46 20.78
C VAL A 55 -11.74 0.39 21.39
N LYS A 56 -12.61 0.97 20.57
CA LYS A 56 -13.71 1.81 21.06
C LYS A 56 -14.86 0.99 21.66
N ALA A 57 -15.14 -0.20 21.11
CA ALA A 57 -16.19 -1.09 21.59
C ALA A 57 -15.82 -1.92 22.83
N GLY A 58 -14.52 -2.07 23.15
CA GLY A 58 -14.05 -2.77 24.35
C GLY A 58 -13.90 -1.90 25.60
N ASN A 59 -14.27 -0.61 25.52
CA ASN A 59 -14.17 0.37 26.61
C ASN A 59 -15.55 0.97 26.99
N GLU A 60 -16.63 0.26 26.63
CA GLU A 60 -18.02 0.46 27.07
C GLU A 60 -18.44 -0.75 27.91
#